data_AF-A0A924BZ79-F1
#
_entry.id   AF-A0A924BZ79-F1
#
_cell.length_a   1.000
_cell.length_b   1.000
_cell.length_c   1.000
_cell.angle_alpha   90.00
_cell.angle_beta   90.00
_cell.angle_gamma   90.00
#
_symmetry.space_group_name_H-M   'P 1'
#
loop_
_entity.id
_entity.type
_entity.pdbx_description
1 polymer ?
#
loop_
_entity_poly.entity_id
_entity_poly.type
_entity_poly.pdbx_seq_one_letter_code
_entity_poly.pdbx_strand_id
1 'polypeptide(L)' 'MALPSATLIEKTADKQFINGNINYLEWTILINQSITIKNNYIETVFTNNQTITELNYLLSK' A
#
# COMPACT_ATOMS: atom_id res chain seq x y z
N MET A 1 0.00 1.97 10.58
CA MET A 1 0.12 0.50 10.67
C MET A 1 0.14 -0.18 9.31
N ALA A 2 -0.67 0.23 8.30
CA ALA A 2 -0.71 -0.40 6.97
C ALA A 2 0.62 -0.36 6.17
N LEU A 3 1.28 0.81 6.10
CA LEU A 3 2.53 0.97 5.34
C LEU A 3 3.72 0.18 5.92
N PRO A 4 3.92 0.12 7.25
CA PRO A 4 4.86 -0.82 7.87
C PRO A 4 4.61 -2.28 7.49
N SER A 5 3.34 -2.71 7.45
CA SER A 5 2.98 -4.09 7.06
C SER A 5 3.33 -4.39 5.60
N ALA A 6 3.02 -3.49 4.67
CA ALA A 6 3.40 -3.62 3.26
C ALA A 6 4.93 -3.75 3.09
N THR A 7 5.69 -2.91 3.79
CA THR A 7 7.15 -2.94 3.78
C THR A 7 7.71 -4.25 4.35
N LEU A 8 7.08 -4.80 5.39
CA LEU A 8 7.48 -6.09 5.97
C LEU A 8 7.20 -7.25 5.01
N ILE A 9 6.08 -7.23 4.29
CA ILE A 9 5.74 -8.23 3.27
C ILE A 9 6.79 -8.25 2.17
N GLU A 10 7.14 -7.08 1.61
CA GLU A 10 8.20 -6.97 0.57
C GLU A 10 9.53 -7.53 1.05
N LYS A 11 10.01 -7.06 2.21
CA LYS A 11 11.29 -7.52 2.77
C LYS A 11 11.32 -9.02 3.03
N THR A 12 10.20 -9.60 3.42
CA THR A 12 10.10 -11.03 3.69
C THR A 12 10.04 -11.83 2.39
N ALA A 13 9.24 -11.38 1.41
CA ALA A 13 9.15 -11.99 0.09
C ALA A 13 10.50 -12.00 -0.61
N ASP A 14 11.23 -10.87 -0.59
CA ASP A 14 12.55 -10.77 -1.20
C ASP A 14 13.55 -11.74 -0.56
N LYS A 15 13.59 -11.80 0.77
CA LYS A 15 14.44 -12.76 1.49
C LYS A 15 14.10 -14.20 1.14
N GLN A 16 12.81 -14.54 1.11
CA GLN A 16 12.37 -15.89 0.79
C GLN A 16 12.69 -16.25 -0.67
N PHE A 17 12.54 -15.33 -1.61
CA PHE A 17 12.85 -15.57 -3.02
C PHE A 17 14.36 -15.75 -3.23
N ILE A 18 15.19 -14.85 -2.68
CA ILE A 18 16.66 -14.91 -2.78
C ILE A 18 17.20 -16.21 -2.17
N ASN A 19 16.64 -16.64 -1.05
CA ASN A 19 17.05 -17.88 -0.40
C ASN A 19 16.47 -19.15 -1.06
N GLY A 20 15.63 -19.01 -2.09
CA GLY A 20 14.98 -20.13 -2.77
C GLY A 20 13.84 -20.80 -1.99
N ASN A 21 13.35 -20.16 -0.92
CA ASN A 21 12.22 -20.64 -0.12
C ASN A 21 10.89 -20.51 -0.84
N ILE A 22 10.75 -19.58 -1.79
CA ILE A 22 9.57 -19.40 -2.62
C ILE A 22 9.97 -19.22 -4.10
N ASN A 23 9.08 -19.59 -5.01
CA ASN A 23 9.28 -19.40 -6.44
C ASN A 23 8.83 -18.00 -6.90
N TYR A 24 9.10 -17.68 -8.17
CA TYR A 24 8.80 -16.36 -8.75
C TYR A 24 7.30 -16.01 -8.74
N LEU A 25 6.41 -17.01 -8.92
CA LEU A 25 4.96 -16.79 -8.88
C LEU A 25 4.50 -16.41 -7.47
N GLU A 26 4.98 -17.13 -6.45
CA GLU A 26 4.70 -16.84 -5.04
C GLU A 26 5.22 -15.46 -4.63
N TRP A 27 6.45 -15.11 -5.04
CA TRP A 27 7.02 -13.78 -4.83
C TRP A 27 6.14 -12.70 -5.45
N THR A 28 5.72 -12.87 -6.71
CA THR A 28 4.85 -11.91 -7.42
C THR A 28 3.52 -11.69 -6.68
N ILE A 29 2.93 -12.75 -6.13
CA ILE A 29 1.69 -12.65 -5.34
C ILE A 29 1.91 -11.79 -4.09
N LEU A 30 2.99 -12.01 -3.34
CA LEU A 30 3.30 -11.24 -2.13
C LEU A 30 3.60 -9.77 -2.44
N ILE A 31 4.33 -9.50 -3.53
CA ILE A 31 4.58 -8.13 -4.00
C ILE A 31 3.29 -7.42 -4.38
N ASN A 32 2.38 -8.10 -5.10
CA ASN A 32 1.06 -7.54 -5.45
C ASN A 32 0.20 -7.22 -4.21
N GLN A 33 0.28 -8.03 -3.16
CA GLN A 33 -0.38 -7.75 -1.89
C GLN A 33 0.18 -6.48 -1.23
N SER A 34 1.50 -6.31 -1.20
CA SER A 34 2.12 -5.08 -0.69
C SER A 34 1.70 -3.84 -1.49
N ILE A 35 1.71 -3.93 -2.83
CA ILE A 35 1.27 -2.84 -3.72
C ILE A 35 -0.18 -2.47 -3.43
N THR A 36 -1.07 -3.45 -3.26
CA THR A 36 -2.48 -3.20 -2.93
C THR A 36 -2.62 -2.42 -1.62
N ILE A 37 -1.88 -2.79 -0.57
CA ILE A 37 -1.92 -2.08 0.72
C ILE A 37 -1.44 -0.63 0.56
N LYS A 38 -0.37 -0.42 -0.21
CA LYS A 38 0.17 0.93 -0.48
C LYS A 38 -0.83 1.78 -1.27
N ASN A 39 -1.47 1.22 -2.29
CA ASN A 39 -2.48 1.91 -3.09
C ASN A 39 -3.70 2.31 -2.23
N ASN A 40 -4.20 1.42 -1.38
CA ASN A 40 -5.31 1.74 -0.48
C ASN A 40 -4.97 2.89 0.47
N TYR A 41 -3.73 2.96 0.94
CA TYR A 41 -3.25 4.08 1.76
C TYR A 41 -3.25 5.40 0.97
N ILE A 42 -2.73 5.39 -0.27
CA ILE A 42 -2.72 6.56 -1.16
C ILE A 42 -4.15 7.04 -1.42
N GLU A 43 -5.07 6.12 -1.73
CA GLU A 43 -6.48 6.43 -1.97
C GLU A 43 -7.13 7.06 -0.73
N THR A 44 -6.83 6.53 0.46
CA THR A 44 -7.34 7.11 1.72
C THR A 44 -6.87 8.56 1.90
N VAL A 45 -5.58 8.84 1.66
CA VAL A 45 -5.02 10.19 1.76
C VAL A 45 -5.65 11.11 0.70
N PHE A 46 -5.80 10.62 -0.53
CA PHE A 46 -6.43 11.37 -1.61
C PHE A 46 -7.87 11.74 -1.27
N THR A 47 -8.69 10.78 -0.85
CA THR A 47 -10.08 11.01 -0.43
C THR A 47 -10.16 12.01 0.70
N ASN A 48 -9.28 11.93 1.71
CA ASN A 48 -9.23 12.91 2.79
C ASN A 48 -8.94 14.34 2.27
N ASN A 49 -8.02 14.49 1.31
CA ASN A 49 -7.73 15.80 0.71
C ASN A 49 -8.92 16.34 -0.10
N GLN A 50 -9.67 15.47 -0.79
CA GLN A 50 -10.91 15.87 -1.45
C GLN A 50 -11.95 16.35 -0.44
N THR A 51 -12.14 15.63 0.67
CA THR A 51 -13.06 16.04 1.74
C THR A 51 -12.70 17.40 2.33
N ILE A 52 -11.40 17.66 2.58
CA ILE A 52 -10.93 18.98 3.06
C ILE A 52 -11.25 20.08 2.04
N THR A 53 -11.02 19.80 0.75
CA THR A 53 -11.30 20.76 -0.34
C THR A 53 -12.79 21.09 -0.41
N GLU A 54 -13.65 20.08 -0.32
CA GLU A 54 -15.11 20.24 -0.33
C GLU A 54 -15.59 21.03 0.89
N LEU A 55 -15.07 20.72 2.09
CA LEU A 55 -15.40 21.46 3.30
C LEU A 55 -15.00 22.94 3.19
N ASN A 56 -13.80 23.24 2.67
CA ASN A 56 -13.36 24.61 2.47
C ASN A 56 -14.26 25.37 1.48
N TYR A 57 -14.69 24.72 0.40
CA TYR A 57 -15.64 25.31 -0.55
C TYR A 57 -16.97 25.65 0.13
N LEU A 58 -17.53 24.74 0.91
CA LEU A 58 -18.78 24.95 1.65
C LEU A 58 -18.68 26.07 2.70
N LEU A 59 -17.54 26.19 3.40
CA LEU A 59 -17.31 27.23 4.40
C LEU A 59 -16.98 28.61 3.81
N SER A 60 -16.52 28.66 2.55
CA SER A 60 -16.23 29.91 1.83
C SER A 60 -17.46 30.58 1.22
N LYS A 61 -18.63 29.94 1.32
CA LYS A 61 -19.92 30.40 0.80
C LYS A 61 -20.81 30.91 1.92
#